data_AF-A0A822CHQ6-F1
#
_entry.id   AF-A0A822CHQ6-F1
#
_cell.length_a   1.000
_cell.length_b   1.000
_cell.length_c   1.000
_cell.angle_alpha   90.00
_cell.angle_beta   90.00
_cell.angle_gamma   90.00
#
_symmetry.space_group_name_H-M   'P 1'
#
loop_
_entity.id
_entity.type
_entity.pdbx_description
1 polymer ?
#
loop_
_entity_poly.entity_id
_entity_poly.type
_entity_poly.pdbx_seq_one_letter_code
_entity_poly.pdbx_strand_id
1 'polypeptide(L)'
;GGTMVNWIVEQQIERALHFGYQNKWEDFEREISNVPHANWAPSQNLPWLIMELEMNITIREIQVEVARHMTQPIMNNNSESNMRNTVMQLNMGEGKTSVIVPMLALSLCSS
;
A
#
# COMPACT_ATOMS: atom_id res chain seq x y z
N GLY A 1 -12.73 10.38 8.66
CA GLY A 1 -11.98 9.37 9.43
C GLY A 1 -12.70 8.04 9.36
N GLY A 2 -13.49 7.68 10.37
CA GLY A 2 -14.14 6.37 10.47
C GLY A 2 -15.06 5.98 9.30
N THR A 3 -15.78 6.93 8.69
CA THR A 3 -16.62 6.66 7.50
C THR A 3 -15.81 6.21 6.29
N MET A 4 -14.64 6.84 6.05
CA MET A 4 -13.76 6.47 4.93
C MET A 4 -13.11 5.11 5.12
N VAL A 5 -12.79 4.73 6.36
CA VAL A 5 -12.27 3.39 6.67
C VAL A 5 -13.31 2.30 6.41
N ASN A 6 -14.57 2.55 6.79
CA ASN A 6 -15.66 1.62 6.48
C ASN A 6 -15.86 1.45 4.97
N TRP A 7 -15.76 2.54 4.19
CA TRP A 7 -15.87 2.47 2.73
C TRP A 7 -14.78 1.63 2.07
N ILE A 8 -13.57 1.60 2.63
CA ILE A 8 -12.48 0.75 2.07
C ILE A 8 -12.79 -0.72 2.24
N VAL A 9 -13.33 -1.11 3.41
CA VAL A 9 -13.77 -2.48 3.65
C VAL A 9 -14.92 -2.84 2.72
N GLU A 10 -15.86 -1.92 2.50
CA GLU A 10 -16.97 -2.10 1.56
C GLU A 10 -16.46 -2.31 0.13
N GLN A 11 -15.58 -1.44 -0.37
CA GLN A 11 -14.97 -1.58 -1.70
C GLN A 11 -14.19 -2.89 -1.86
N GLN A 12 -13.45 -3.31 -0.83
CA GLN A 12 -12.74 -4.58 -0.83
C GLN A 12 -13.69 -5.76 -0.98
N ILE A 13 -14.80 -5.77 -0.23
CA ILE A 13 -15.81 -6.83 -0.31
C ILE A 13 -16.45 -6.84 -1.70
N GLU A 14 -16.78 -5.68 -2.27
CA GLU A 14 -17.32 -5.59 -3.64
C GLU A 14 -16.36 -6.18 -4.68
N ARG A 15 -15.07 -5.85 -4.61
CA ARG A 15 -14.05 -6.42 -5.50
C ARG A 15 -13.90 -7.93 -5.30
N ALA A 16 -13.90 -8.41 -4.07
CA ALA A 16 -13.86 -9.83 -3.77
C ALA A 16 -15.08 -10.55 -4.39
N LEU A 17 -16.29 -10.08 -4.12
CA LEU A 17 -17.52 -10.66 -4.69
C LEU A 17 -17.47 -10.68 -6.23
N HIS A 18 -16.98 -9.61 -6.86
CA HIS A 18 -16.80 -9.55 -8.30
C HIS A 18 -15.87 -10.66 -8.83
N PHE A 19 -14.74 -10.94 -8.16
CA PHE A 19 -13.89 -12.09 -8.52
C PHE A 19 -14.60 -13.42 -8.31
N GLY A 20 -15.40 -13.53 -7.25
CA GLY A 20 -16.16 -14.74 -6.95
C GLY A 20 -17.20 -15.06 -8.02
N TYR A 21 -17.94 -14.05 -8.50
CA TYR A 21 -18.89 -14.23 -9.61
C TYR A 21 -18.23 -14.63 -10.93
N GLN A 22 -16.95 -14.30 -11.11
CA GLN A 22 -16.17 -14.68 -12.30
C GLN A 22 -15.45 -16.03 -12.15
N ASN A 23 -15.64 -16.76 -11.04
CA ASN A 23 -14.90 -17.98 -10.70
C ASN A 23 -13.37 -17.80 -10.64
N LYS A 24 -12.89 -16.59 -10.31
CA LYS A 24 -11.46 -16.29 -10.13
C LYS A 24 -11.07 -16.44 -8.67
N TRP A 25 -11.00 -17.68 -8.19
CA TRP A 25 -10.83 -17.96 -6.76
C TRP A 25 -9.49 -17.51 -6.19
N GLU A 26 -8.40 -17.58 -6.96
CA GLU A 26 -7.09 -17.08 -6.52
C GLU A 26 -7.11 -15.57 -6.25
N ASP A 27 -7.76 -14.79 -7.13
CA ASP A 27 -7.89 -13.34 -6.96
C ASP A 27 -8.83 -13.01 -5.79
N PHE A 28 -9.90 -13.79 -5.61
CA PHE A 28 -10.81 -13.67 -4.46
C PHE A 28 -10.07 -13.88 -3.14
N GLU A 29 -9.33 -14.99 -3.00
CA GLU A 29 -8.56 -15.32 -1.79
C GLU A 29 -7.52 -14.25 -1.49
N ARG A 30 -6.85 -13.75 -2.52
CA ARG A 30 -5.89 -12.66 -2.39
C ARG A 30 -6.57 -11.37 -1.93
N GLU A 31 -7.76 -11.05 -2.42
CA GLU A 31 -8.47 -9.84 -2.01
C GLU A 31 -8.89 -9.92 -0.54
N ILE A 32 -9.46 -11.04 -0.09
CA ILE A 32 -9.93 -11.19 1.30
C ILE A 32 -8.81 -11.38 2.33
N SER A 33 -7.64 -11.86 1.91
CA SER A 33 -6.48 -12.04 2.79
C SER A 33 -5.73 -10.73 3.07
N ASN A 34 -5.88 -9.72 2.21
CA ASN A 34 -5.28 -8.41 2.42
C ASN A 34 -6.06 -7.62 3.48
N VAL A 35 -5.65 -7.70 4.74
CA VAL A 35 -6.29 -6.89 5.79
C VAL A 35 -5.96 -5.39 5.56
N PRO A 36 -6.96 -4.52 5.34
CA PRO A 36 -6.71 -3.10 5.15
C PRO A 36 -6.06 -2.49 6.39
N HIS A 37 -5.15 -1.54 6.20
CA HIS A 37 -4.51 -0.80 7.31
C HIS A 37 -3.80 -1.69 8.35
N ALA A 38 -3.29 -2.86 7.96
CA ALA A 38 -2.66 -3.80 8.89
C ALA A 38 -1.40 -3.24 9.58
N ASN A 39 -0.54 -2.54 8.82
CA ASN A 39 0.74 -2.02 9.31
C ASN A 39 0.86 -0.48 9.21
N TRP A 40 -0.23 0.23 8.95
CA TRP A 40 -0.29 1.69 8.94
C TRP A 40 -1.69 2.16 9.34
N ALA A 41 -1.78 3.36 9.92
CA ALA A 41 -3.06 3.94 10.27
C ALA A 41 -3.43 5.08 9.29
N PRO A 42 -4.72 5.21 8.89
CA PRO A 42 -5.21 6.34 8.10
C PRO A 42 -4.85 7.71 8.67
N SER A 43 -4.77 7.82 10.00
CA SER A 43 -4.41 9.04 10.71
C SER A 43 -2.93 9.41 10.59
N GLN A 44 -2.07 8.45 10.25
CA GLN A 44 -0.63 8.68 10.04
C GLN A 44 -0.33 9.19 8.63
N ASN A 45 -1.15 8.82 7.64
CA ASN A 45 -0.95 9.24 6.25
C ASN A 45 -2.28 9.36 5.50
N LEU A 46 -2.88 10.55 5.56
CA LEU A 46 -4.14 10.84 4.88
C LEU A 46 -4.03 10.75 3.33
N PRO A 47 -2.94 11.21 2.69
CA PRO A 47 -2.75 11.04 1.25
C PRO A 47 -2.84 9.58 0.78
N TRP A 48 -2.29 8.62 1.53
CA TRP A 48 -2.39 7.20 1.19
C TRP A 48 -3.83 6.68 1.24
N LEU A 49 -4.59 7.11 2.24
CA LEU A 49 -6.02 6.79 2.37
C LEU A 49 -6.83 7.31 1.17
N ILE A 50 -6.56 8.56 0.75
CA ILE A 50 -7.23 9.16 -0.41
C ILE A 50 -6.89 8.37 -1.68
N MET A 51 -5.62 8.03 -1.87
CA MET A 51 -5.20 7.24 -3.03
C MET A 51 -5.85 5.86 -3.05
N GLU A 52 -5.91 5.17 -1.91
CA GLU A 52 -6.54 3.84 -1.81
C GLU A 52 -7.99 3.87 -2.30
N LEU A 53 -8.73 4.90 -1.89
CA LEU A 53 -10.11 5.15 -2.30
C LEU A 53 -10.22 5.52 -3.78
N GLU A 54 -9.41 6.47 -4.27
CA GLU A 54 -9.47 6.96 -5.65
C GLU A 54 -9.11 5.86 -6.67
N MET A 55 -8.14 5.02 -6.32
CA MET A 55 -7.70 3.93 -7.19
C MET A 55 -8.55 2.67 -7.04
N ASN A 56 -9.48 2.63 -6.07
CA ASN A 56 -10.29 1.46 -5.74
C ASN A 56 -9.42 0.20 -5.54
N ILE A 57 -8.42 0.30 -4.68
CA ILE A 57 -7.54 -0.83 -4.31
C ILE A 57 -7.54 -1.02 -2.79
N THR A 58 -6.89 -2.08 -2.31
CA THR A 58 -6.45 -2.19 -0.92
C THR A 58 -4.93 -2.15 -0.88
N ILE A 59 -4.37 -1.22 -0.12
CA ILE A 59 -2.92 -1.09 0.06
C ILE A 59 -2.45 -2.26 0.93
N ARG A 60 -1.50 -3.04 0.41
CA ARG A 60 -0.96 -4.22 1.09
C ARG A 60 0.15 -3.86 2.07
N GLU A 61 0.30 -4.68 3.10
CA GLU A 61 1.34 -4.53 4.13
C GLU A 61 2.74 -4.37 3.53
N ILE A 62 3.10 -5.22 2.57
CA ILE A 62 4.43 -5.17 1.91
C ILE A 62 4.65 -3.87 1.12
N GLN A 63 3.61 -3.30 0.52
CA GLN A 63 3.72 -2.05 -0.25
C GLN A 63 4.03 -0.87 0.68
N VAL A 64 3.42 -0.86 1.86
CA VAL A 64 3.68 0.12 2.92
C VAL A 64 5.11 -0.01 3.44
N GLU A 65 5.58 -1.23 3.67
CA GLU A 65 6.94 -1.48 4.13
C GLU A 65 7.97 -0.96 3.11
N VAL A 66 7.79 -1.28 1.83
CA VAL A 66 8.66 -0.78 0.76
C VAL A 66 8.60 0.73 0.65
N ALA A 67 7.40 1.34 0.68
CA ALA A 67 7.25 2.78 0.60
C ALA A 67 7.97 3.51 1.76
N ARG A 68 7.88 2.98 2.98
CA ARG A 68 8.60 3.52 4.15
C ARG A 68 10.11 3.42 4.00
N HIS A 69 10.63 2.25 3.62
CA HIS A 69 12.07 2.06 3.41
C HIS A 69 12.64 2.95 2.30
N MET A 70 11.86 3.22 1.25
CA MET A 70 12.28 4.10 0.15
C MET A 70 12.17 5.59 0.52
N THR A 71 11.23 5.97 1.38
CA THR A 71 11.10 7.37 1.86
C THR A 71 12.17 7.72 2.90
N GLN A 72 12.50 6.76 3.77
CA GLN A 72 13.54 6.89 4.78
C GLN A 72 14.51 5.71 4.67
N PRO A 73 15.50 5.78 3.77
CA PRO A 73 16.53 4.74 3.70
C PRO A 73 17.26 4.67 5.04
N ILE A 74 17.47 3.45 5.53
CA ILE A 74 18.09 3.19 6.84
C ILE A 74 19.43 3.94 6.91
N MET A 75 19.46 5.03 7.67
CA MET A 75 20.69 5.76 7.95
C MET A 75 21.45 4.94 8.99
N ASN A 76 22.53 4.28 8.59
CA ASN A 76 23.42 3.66 9.55
C ASN A 76 24.15 4.77 10.32
N ASN A 77 23.89 4.82 11.61
CA ASN A 77 24.32 5.75 12.64
C ASN A 77 25.85 5.89 12.86
N ASN A 78 26.68 5.46 11.90
CA ASN A 78 28.13 5.46 12.02
C ASN A 78 28.88 6.25 10.93
N SER A 79 28.19 6.91 9.98
CA SER A 79 28.84 7.81 9.03
C SER A 79 27.82 8.73 8.35
N GLU A 80 27.94 10.04 8.57
CA GLU A 80 27.13 11.11 7.96
C GLU A 80 27.24 11.20 6.42
N SER A 81 27.90 10.26 5.76
CA SER A 81 28.21 10.27 4.33
C SER A 81 27.75 9.03 3.54
N ASN A 82 27.02 8.08 4.13
CA ASN A 82 26.61 6.84 3.44
C ASN A 82 25.12 6.81 3.09
N MET A 83 24.68 7.71 2.20
CA MET A 83 23.45 7.47 1.45
C MET A 83 23.71 6.29 0.49
N ARG A 84 23.28 5.09 0.89
CA ARG A 84 23.46 3.88 0.09
C ARG A 84 22.24 3.62 -0.79
N ASN A 85 22.50 3.37 -2.07
CA ASN A 85 21.47 2.88 -2.98
C ASN A 85 20.92 1.56 -2.44
N THR A 86 19.60 1.47 -2.30
CA THR A 86 18.90 0.28 -1.82
C THR A 86 18.13 -0.33 -2.98
N VAL A 87 18.25 -1.64 -3.17
CA VAL A 87 17.48 -2.40 -4.16
C VAL A 87 16.45 -3.24 -3.40
N MET A 88 15.18 -3.08 -3.73
CA MET A 88 14.08 -3.87 -3.17
C MET A 88 13.43 -4.69 -4.29
N GLN A 89 13.19 -5.98 -4.03
CA GLN A 89 12.54 -6.89 -4.97
C GLN A 89 11.14 -7.26 -4.45
N LEU A 90 10.17 -7.24 -5.34
CA LEU A 90 8.76 -7.52 -5.06
C LEU A 90 8.26 -8.55 -6.08
N ASN A 91 7.37 -9.44 -5.66
CA ASN A 91 6.79 -10.47 -6.52
C ASN A 91 5.94 -9.86 -7.65
N MET A 92 5.80 -10.59 -8.77
CA MET A 92 4.92 -10.15 -9.87
C MET A 92 3.47 -10.06 -9.41
N GLY A 93 2.74 -9.06 -9.89
CA GLY A 93 1.35 -8.83 -9.49
C GLY A 93 1.14 -8.07 -8.17
N GLU A 94 2.21 -7.72 -7.45
CA GLU A 94 2.15 -6.98 -6.17
C GLU A 94 2.01 -5.44 -6.32
N GLY A 95 1.72 -4.93 -7.52
CA GLY A 95 1.55 -3.48 -7.71
C GLY A 95 2.82 -2.63 -7.53
N LYS A 96 4.00 -3.20 -7.86
CA LYS A 96 5.32 -2.56 -7.74
C LYS A 96 5.37 -1.10 -8.18
N THR A 97 4.93 -0.84 -9.40
CA THR A 97 5.00 0.51 -9.99
C THR A 97 3.69 1.25 -9.84
N SER A 98 2.56 0.53 -9.94
CA SER A 98 1.22 1.14 -9.94
C SER A 98 0.74 1.60 -8.57
N VAL A 99 1.37 1.16 -7.47
CA VAL A 99 0.99 1.55 -6.09
C VAL A 99 2.13 2.26 -5.38
N ILE A 100 3.34 1.69 -5.40
CA ILE A 100 4.46 2.21 -4.60
C ILE A 100 4.96 3.56 -5.10
N VAL A 101 5.08 3.75 -6.43
CA VAL A 101 5.54 5.03 -6.99
C VAL A 101 4.59 6.18 -6.63
N PRO A 102 3.26 6.05 -6.82
CA PRO A 102 2.31 7.01 -6.28
C PRO A 102 2.45 7.24 -4.78
N MET A 103 2.67 6.20 -3.96
CA MET A 103 2.80 6.34 -2.50
C MET A 103 4.01 7.18 -2.13
N LEU A 104 5.12 6.99 -2.82
CA LEU A 104 6.33 7.79 -2.64
C LEU A 104 6.13 9.24 -3.07
N ALA A 105 5.51 9.46 -4.22
CA ALA A 105 5.23 10.82 -4.71
C ALA A 105 4.37 11.62 -3.72
N LEU A 106 3.32 11.00 -3.15
CA LEU A 106 2.49 11.63 -2.13
C LEU A 106 3.24 11.90 -0.82
N SER A 107 4.11 10.97 -0.41
CA SER A 107 4.90 11.10 0.81
C SER A 107 5.93 12.24 0.71
N LEU A 108 6.56 12.39 -0.46
CA LEU A 108 7.55 13.44 -0.73
C LEU A 108 6.91 14.82 -1.01
N CYS A 109 5.70 14.87 -1.56
CA CYS A 109 4.98 16.14 -1.77
C CYS A 109 4.56 16.77 -0.42
N SER A 110 4.38 15.95 0.60
CA SER A 110 3.90 16.37 1.92
C SER A 110 5.02 16.63 2.94
N SER A 111 6.29 16.42 2.56
CA SER A 111 7.50 16.62 3.38
C SER A 111 8.23 17.92 3.03
#